data_AF-A0A7S1WRK1-F1
#
_entry.id   AF-A0A7S1WRK1-F1
#
_cell.length_a   1.000
_cell.length_b   1.000
_cell.length_c   1.000
_cell.angle_alpha   90.00
_cell.angle_beta   90.00
_cell.angle_gamma   90.00
#
_symmetry.space_group_name_H-M   'P 1'
#
loop_
_entity.id
_entity.type
_entity.pdbx_description
1 polymer ?
#
loop_
_entity_poly.entity_id
_entity_poly.type
_entity_poly.pdbx_seq_one_letter_code
_entity_poly.pdbx_strand_id
1 'polypeptide(L)'
;EDERRRCVMVDSPAAFYYGSDQYLPPKLLQHRVLSSLGWDVRRVRWDDWTELGSDEGARRDYLQALLAGSRPVAEELSNRAPAPPADVRSKLRRFQELVAEAKVAEQARLDDQKIDFDI
;
A
#
# COMPACT_ATOMS: atom_id res chain seq x y z
N GLU A 1 -11.05 11.26 22.61
CA GLU A 1 -11.44 10.00 21.94
C GLU A 1 -10.18 9.21 21.68
N ASP A 2 -10.22 7.90 21.87
CA ASP A 2 -9.02 7.07 22.06
C ASP A 2 -8.33 6.78 20.71
N GLU A 3 -7.45 7.69 20.26
CA GLU A 3 -6.60 7.54 19.06
C GLU A 3 -5.73 6.26 19.08
N ARG A 4 -5.65 5.58 20.23
CA ARG A 4 -4.71 4.49 20.53
C ARG A 4 -4.95 3.18 19.77
N ARG A 5 -5.93 3.09 18.86
CA ARG A 5 -6.26 1.84 18.16
C ARG A 5 -6.32 1.96 16.63
N ARG A 6 -5.75 3.01 16.03
CA ARG A 6 -5.66 3.11 14.56
C ARG A 6 -4.43 2.39 14.03
N CYS A 7 -4.61 1.62 12.94
CA CYS A 7 -3.53 0.91 12.25
C CYS A 7 -3.66 1.12 10.75
N VAL A 8 -2.65 1.70 10.11
CA VAL A 8 -2.55 1.75 8.64
C VAL A 8 -1.66 0.61 8.17
N MET A 9 -2.21 -0.27 7.35
CA MET A 9 -1.52 -1.42 6.79
C MET A 9 -1.24 -1.20 5.31
N VAL A 10 0.02 -1.35 4.92
CA VAL A 10 0.46 -1.28 3.52
C VAL A 10 0.62 -2.70 3.00
N ASP A 11 -0.21 -3.08 2.04
CA ASP A 11 -0.25 -4.44 1.50
C ASP A 11 0.54 -4.53 0.19
N SER A 12 1.65 -5.26 0.23
CA SER A 12 2.48 -5.53 -0.95
C SER A 12 1.79 -6.52 -1.91
N PRO A 13 2.28 -6.65 -3.16
CA PRO A 13 1.80 -7.67 -4.09
C PRO A 13 1.77 -9.10 -3.53
N ALA A 14 2.67 -9.44 -2.60
CA ALA A 14 2.74 -10.76 -1.98
C ALA A 14 1.56 -11.06 -1.04
N ALA A 15 0.73 -10.07 -0.71
CA ALA A 15 -0.49 -10.25 0.07
C ALA A 15 -1.65 -10.87 -0.75
N PHE A 16 -1.47 -11.05 -2.06
CA PHE A 16 -2.52 -11.43 -3.02
C PHE A 16 -2.18 -12.74 -3.75
N TYR A 17 -3.21 -13.39 -4.30
CA TYR A 17 -3.00 -14.52 -5.22
C TYR A 17 -2.26 -14.08 -6.48
N TYR A 18 -1.46 -14.98 -7.05
CA TYR A 18 -0.71 -14.69 -8.28
C TYR A 18 -1.65 -14.31 -9.43
N GLY A 19 -1.38 -13.18 -10.09
CA GLY A 19 -2.18 -12.68 -11.20
C GLY A 19 -3.60 -12.25 -10.82
N SER A 20 -3.84 -11.97 -9.53
CA SER A 20 -5.14 -11.59 -8.98
C SER A 20 -4.99 -10.42 -8.01
N ASP A 21 -6.08 -9.68 -7.82
CA ASP A 21 -6.22 -8.62 -6.84
C ASP A 21 -6.95 -9.09 -5.56
N GLN A 22 -7.11 -10.41 -5.42
CA GLN A 22 -7.74 -11.06 -4.29
C GLN A 22 -6.71 -11.43 -3.22
N TYR A 23 -7.01 -11.08 -1.98
CA TYR A 23 -6.12 -11.35 -0.85
C TYR A 23 -5.95 -12.84 -0.58
N LEU A 24 -4.75 -13.19 -0.12
CA LEU A 24 -4.50 -14.50 0.47
C LEU A 24 -5.26 -14.64 1.80
N PRO A 25 -5.75 -15.85 2.14
CA PRO A 25 -6.48 -16.10 3.39
C PRO A 25 -5.75 -15.63 4.66
N PRO A 26 -4.42 -15.79 4.81
CA PRO A 26 -3.70 -15.30 5.99
C PRO A 26 -3.81 -13.78 6.17
N LYS A 27 -3.82 -13.01 5.07
CA LYS A 27 -3.95 -11.55 5.13
C LYS A 27 -5.35 -11.12 5.51
N LEU A 28 -6.37 -11.77 4.96
CA LEU A 28 -7.76 -11.55 5.39
C LEU A 28 -7.95 -11.88 6.87
N LEU A 29 -7.35 -12.96 7.35
CA LEU A 29 -7.41 -13.34 8.76
C LEU A 29 -6.73 -12.30 9.65
N GLN A 30 -5.53 -11.85 9.29
CA GLN A 30 -4.81 -10.80 10.03
C GLN A 30 -5.68 -9.55 10.20
N HIS A 31 -6.28 -9.08 9.11
CA HIS A 31 -7.15 -7.90 9.15
C HIS A 31 -8.38 -8.11 10.04
N ARG A 32 -9.07 -9.26 9.89
CA ARG A 32 -10.25 -9.59 10.71
C ARG A 32 -9.91 -9.67 12.19
N VAL A 33 -8.79 -10.28 12.55
CA VAL A 33 -8.35 -10.40 13.95
C VAL A 33 -8.09 -9.02 14.55
N LEU A 34 -7.34 -8.15 13.85
CA LEU A 34 -7.07 -6.80 14.33
C LEU A 34 -8.37 -6.00 14.52
N SER A 35 -9.28 -6.04 13.54
CA SER A 35 -10.58 -5.37 13.69
C SER A 35 -11.41 -5.94 14.84
N SER A 36 -11.40 -7.26 15.06
CA SER A 36 -12.12 -7.89 16.19
C SER A 36 -11.55 -7.50 17.55
N LEU A 37 -10.26 -7.16 17.63
CA LEU A 37 -9.60 -6.63 18.82
C LEU A 37 -9.88 -5.13 19.04
N GLY A 38 -10.71 -4.52 18.17
CA GLY A 38 -11.10 -3.12 18.26
C GLY A 38 -10.10 -2.16 17.62
N TRP A 39 -9.24 -2.63 16.70
CA TRP A 39 -8.41 -1.75 15.89
C TRP A 39 -9.20 -1.16 14.70
N ASP A 40 -9.04 0.15 14.49
CA ASP A 40 -9.42 0.86 13.27
C ASP A 40 -8.35 0.59 12.20
N VAL A 41 -8.52 -0.53 11.50
CA VAL A 41 -7.61 -0.99 10.46
C VAL A 41 -7.93 -0.30 9.13
N ARG A 42 -6.94 0.42 8.59
CA ARG A 42 -7.00 1.12 7.31
C ARG A 42 -6.02 0.49 6.33
N ARG A 43 -6.46 0.20 5.11
CA ARG A 43 -5.62 -0.54 4.13
C ARG A 43 -5.17 0.35 2.98
N VAL A 44 -3.88 0.30 2.69
CA VAL A 44 -3.27 0.84 1.47
C VAL A 44 -2.84 -0.33 0.61
N ARG A 45 -3.59 -0.59 -0.46
CA ARG A 45 -3.22 -1.65 -1.41
C ARG A 45 -2.12 -1.17 -2.33
N TRP A 46 -1.19 -2.05 -2.69
CA TRP A 46 -0.11 -1.70 -3.61
C TRP A 46 -0.61 -1.16 -4.95
N ASP A 47 -1.73 -1.65 -5.46
CA ASP A 47 -2.27 -1.24 -6.75
C ASP A 47 -2.85 0.17 -6.72
N ASP A 48 -3.63 0.50 -5.69
CA ASP A 48 -4.11 1.88 -5.45
C ASP A 48 -2.92 2.85 -5.30
N TRP A 49 -1.89 2.44 -4.56
CA TRP A 49 -0.71 3.26 -4.33
C TRP A 49 0.10 3.49 -5.61
N THR A 50 0.14 2.51 -6.51
CA THR A 50 0.83 2.58 -7.80
C THR A 50 0.13 3.55 -8.75
N GLU A 51 -1.20 3.61 -8.71
CA GLU A 51 -2.01 4.51 -9.55
C GLU A 51 -1.76 5.99 -9.23
N LEU A 52 -1.33 6.32 -8.01
CA LEU A 52 -0.97 7.67 -7.61
C LEU A 52 0.38 8.14 -8.20
N GLY A 53 1.17 7.24 -8.80
CA GLY A 53 2.46 7.56 -9.38
C GLY A 53 3.43 8.16 -8.37
N SER A 54 4.29 9.08 -8.79
CA SER A 54 5.28 9.78 -7.93
C SER A 54 4.77 11.12 -7.38
N ASP A 55 3.47 11.41 -7.51
CA ASP A 55 2.87 12.64 -7.01
C ASP A 55 2.71 12.57 -5.48
N GLU A 56 3.58 13.28 -4.77
CA GLU A 56 3.54 13.35 -3.30
C GLU A 56 2.28 14.03 -2.76
N GLY A 57 1.70 14.98 -3.50
CA GLY A 57 0.46 15.65 -3.14
C GLY A 57 -0.70 14.66 -3.18
N ALA A 58 -0.85 13.94 -4.29
CA ALA A 58 -1.89 12.92 -4.44
C ALA A 58 -1.77 11.79 -3.40
N ARG A 59 -0.54 11.34 -3.09
CA ARG A 59 -0.28 10.35 -2.02
C ARG A 59 -0.67 10.87 -0.63
N ARG A 60 -0.36 12.13 -0.34
CA ARG A 60 -0.74 12.77 0.93
C ARG A 60 -2.25 12.87 1.06
N ASP A 61 -2.93 13.34 0.02
CA ASP A 61 -4.38 13.51 0.00
C ASP A 61 -5.10 12.16 0.15
N TYR A 62 -4.59 11.12 -0.52
CA TYR A 62 -5.08 9.75 -0.35
C TYR A 62 -5.00 9.28 1.11
N LEU A 63 -3.85 9.47 1.77
CA LEU A 63 -3.68 9.09 3.17
C LEU A 63 -4.55 9.93 4.11
N GLN A 64 -4.67 11.24 3.86
CA GLN A 64 -5.54 12.10 4.66
C GLN A 64 -7.00 11.67 4.55
N ALA A 65 -7.48 11.38 3.33
CA ALA A 65 -8.82 10.87 3.11
C ALA A 65 -9.06 9.54 3.83
N LEU A 66 -8.08 8.63 3.79
CA LEU A 66 -8.11 7.35 4.50
C LEU A 66 -8.20 7.53 6.03
N LEU A 67 -7.50 8.52 6.58
CA LEU A 67 -7.46 8.81 8.02
C LEU A 67 -8.67 9.60 8.53
N ALA A 68 -9.35 10.36 7.67
CA ALA A 68 -10.51 11.17 8.02
C ALA A 68 -11.78 10.37 8.35
N GLY A 69 -11.75 9.03 8.21
CA GLY A 69 -12.85 8.15 8.64
C GLY A 69 -14.05 8.12 7.68
N SER A 70 -13.88 8.60 6.45
CA SER A 70 -14.93 8.69 5.43
C SER A 70 -15.41 7.35 4.87
N ARG A 71 -14.84 6.21 5.31
CA ARG A 71 -15.28 4.85 4.95
C ARG A 71 -15.43 3.96 6.20
N PRO A 72 -16.48 3.14 6.31
CA PRO A 72 -16.59 2.13 7.35
C PRO A 72 -15.46 1.10 7.22
N VAL A 73 -14.79 0.78 8.34
CA VAL A 73 -13.71 -0.23 8.40
C VAL A 73 -14.15 -1.58 7.80
N ALA A 74 -15.42 -1.95 7.98
CA ALA A 74 -15.98 -3.19 7.45
C ALA A 74 -16.04 -3.24 5.90
N GLU A 75 -16.32 -2.12 5.24
CA GLU A 75 -16.32 -2.02 3.77
C GLU A 75 -14.90 -2.08 3.24
N GLU A 76 -13.97 -1.43 3.95
CA GLU A 76 -12.56 -1.47 3.63
C GLU A 76 -11.98 -2.87 3.66
N LEU A 77 -12.57 -3.86 4.36
CA LEU A 77 -12.08 -5.25 4.45
C LEU A 77 -12.65 -6.21 3.40
N SER A 78 -13.71 -5.81 2.71
CA SER A 78 -14.32 -6.65 1.67
C SER A 78 -13.37 -6.85 0.49
N ASN A 79 -13.46 -8.02 -0.15
CA ASN A 79 -12.74 -8.25 -1.40
C ASN A 79 -13.39 -7.41 -2.50
N ARG A 80 -12.57 -6.76 -3.32
CA ARG A 80 -13.04 -6.12 -4.56
C ARG A 80 -13.56 -7.18 -5.52
N ALA A 81 -14.40 -6.76 -6.46
CA ALA A 81 -14.71 -7.59 -7.62
C ALA A 81 -13.38 -7.99 -8.31
N PRO A 82 -13.17 -9.27 -8.66
CA PRO A 82 -11.92 -9.72 -9.23
C PRO A 82 -11.58 -8.96 -10.51
N ALA A 83 -10.40 -8.34 -10.54
CA ALA A 83 -9.87 -7.73 -11.75
C ALA A 83 -9.41 -8.81 -12.76
N PRO A 84 -9.48 -8.54 -14.08
CA PRO A 84 -8.91 -9.40 -15.09
C PRO A 84 -7.40 -9.64 -14.85
N PRO A 85 -6.89 -10.89 -15.01
CA PRO A 85 -5.48 -11.17 -14.77
C PRO A 85 -4.50 -10.36 -15.64
N ALA A 86 -4.92 -9.92 -16.82
CA ALA A 86 -4.13 -9.07 -17.69
C ALA A 86 -3.90 -7.67 -17.06
N ASP A 87 -4.91 -7.12 -16.40
CA ASP A 87 -4.84 -5.82 -15.76
C ASP A 87 -3.95 -5.91 -14.51
N VAL A 88 -4.11 -6.96 -13.70
CA VAL A 88 -3.25 -7.20 -12.54
C VAL A 88 -1.79 -7.34 -12.95
N ARG A 89 -1.49 -8.08 -14.02
CA ARG A 89 -0.12 -8.20 -14.55
C ARG A 89 0.43 -6.85 -15.02
N SER A 90 -0.38 -6.04 -15.69
CA SER A 90 0.01 -4.71 -16.14
C SER A 90 0.34 -3.79 -14.96
N LYS A 91 -0.49 -3.81 -13.91
CA LYS A 91 -0.23 -3.09 -12.67
C LYS A 91 1.04 -3.57 -11.98
N LEU A 92 1.26 -4.89 -11.89
CA LEU A 92 2.46 -5.48 -11.27
C LEU A 92 3.74 -5.05 -11.99
N ARG A 93 3.72 -5.03 -13.33
CA ARG A 93 4.85 -4.54 -14.12
C ARG A 93 5.14 -3.08 -13.78
N ARG A 94 4.11 -2.23 -13.73
CA ARG A 94 4.27 -0.81 -13.38
C ARG A 94 4.83 -0.62 -11.97
N PHE A 95 4.36 -1.42 -11.01
CA PHE A 95 4.89 -1.40 -9.64
C PHE A 95 6.38 -1.77 -9.61
N GLN A 96 6.81 -2.79 -10.36
CA GLN A 96 8.22 -3.17 -10.45
C GLN A 96 9.10 -2.06 -11.05
N GLU A 97 8.62 -1.38 -12.09
CA GLU A 97 9.29 -0.21 -12.68
C GLU A 97 9.48 0.90 -11.64
N LEU A 98 8.42 1.30 -10.94
CA LEU A 98 8.49 2.34 -9.90
C LEU A 98 9.43 1.96 -8.75
N VAL A 99 9.43 0.68 -8.34
CA VAL A 99 10.36 0.19 -7.31
C VAL A 99 11.81 0.23 -7.80
N ALA A 100 12.06 -0.09 -9.07
CA ALA A 100 13.39 0.01 -9.65
C ALA A 100 13.86 1.47 -9.73
N GLU A 101 13.01 2.37 -10.22
CA GLU A 101 13.27 3.82 -10.27
C GLU A 101 13.60 4.38 -8.88
N ALA A 102 12.79 4.04 -7.87
CA ALA A 102 13.01 4.48 -6.49
C ALA A 102 14.32 3.93 -5.90
N LYS A 103 14.68 2.68 -6.20
CA LYS A 103 15.95 2.08 -5.76
C LYS A 103 17.16 2.79 -6.38
N VAL A 104 17.09 3.13 -7.66
CA VAL A 104 18.15 3.88 -8.34
C VAL A 104 18.30 5.28 -7.74
N ALA A 105 17.19 5.98 -7.52
CA ALA A 105 17.20 7.31 -6.90
C ALA A 105 17.77 7.29 -5.48
N GLU A 106 17.40 6.29 -4.66
CA GLU A 106 17.94 6.16 -3.30
C GLU A 106 19.43 5.80 -3.31
N GLN A 107 19.87 4.93 -4.21
CA GLN A 107 21.29 4.61 -4.34
C GLN A 107 22.12 5.85 -4.74
N ALA A 108 21.63 6.63 -5.71
CA ALA A 108 22.29 7.88 -6.11
C ALA A 108 22.38 8.88 -4.94
N ARG A 109 21.35 8.98 -4.11
CA ARG A 109 21.34 9.83 -2.91
C ARG A 109 22.37 9.38 -1.87
N LEU A 110 22.49 8.07 -1.65
CA LEU A 110 23.47 7.50 -0.72
C LEU A 110 24.91 7.69 -1.21
N ASP A 111 25.13 7.57 -2.53
CA ASP A 111 26.44 7.78 -3.13
C ASP A 111 26.88 9.25 -3.04
N ASP A 112 25.96 10.19 -3.28
CA ASP A 112 26.21 11.64 -3.13
C ASP A 112 26.55 12.01 -1.68
N GLN A 113 25.80 11.45 -0.72
CA GLN A 113 26.04 11.68 0.70
C GLN A 113 27.39 11.10 1.17
N LYS A 114 27.88 10.02 0.55
CA LYS A 114 29.19 9.43 0.86
C LYS A 114 30.34 10.30 0.36
N ILE A 115 30.19 10.95 -0.80
CA ILE A 115 31.17 11.88 -1.35
C ILE A 115 31.37 13.08 -0.42
N ASP A 116 30.29 13.59 0.18
CA ASP A 116 30.33 14.72 1.13
C ASP A 116 31.05 14.40 2.46
N PHE A 117 31.15 13.14 2.87
CA PHE A 117 31.88 12.72 4.08
C PHE A 117 33.37 12.42 3.83
N ASP A 118 33.78 12.28 2.57
CA ASP A 118 35.15 11.94 2.15
C ASP A 118 35.99 13.19 1.75
N ILE A 119 35.47 14.42 1.94
CA ILE A 119 36.14 15.73 1.75
C ILE A 119 36.43 16.38 3.11
#